data_AF-A0A2N2S7U7-F1
#
_entry.id   AF-A0A2N2S7U7-F1
#
_cell.length_a   1.000
_cell.length_b   1.000
_cell.length_c   1.000
_cell.angle_alpha   90.00
_cell.angle_beta   90.00
_cell.angle_gamma   90.00
#
_symmetry.space_group_name_H-M   'P 1'
#
loop_
_entity.id
_entity.type
_entity.pdbx_description
1 polymer ?
#
loop_
_entity_poly.entity_id
_entity_poly.type
_entity_poly.pdbx_seq_one_letter_code
_entity_poly.pdbx_strand_id
1 'polypeptide(L)'
;MMIRTSITQFLDQQLQGESRDALALILKDVISACKKIAMAIDKGALTGNMGSLVSENVQGEVQKALDVISNDIFIEAGLQSGYVAGMVSEELD
;
A
#
# COMPACT_ATOMS: atom_id res chain seq x y z
N MET A 1 -27.88 1.15 -18.32
CA MET A 1 -27.04 0.35 -17.39
C MET A 1 -25.70 1.06 -17.28
N MET A 2 -25.38 1.68 -16.14
CA MET A 2 -24.06 2.31 -15.95
C MET A 2 -23.03 1.19 -15.84
N ILE A 3 -22.16 1.03 -16.83
CA ILE A 3 -21.00 0.16 -16.72
C ILE A 3 -20.08 0.81 -15.68
N ARG A 4 -20.04 0.27 -14.46
CA ARG A 4 -19.06 0.72 -13.46
C ARG A 4 -17.70 0.18 -13.86
N THR A 5 -16.87 1.03 -14.46
CA THR A 5 -15.47 0.72 -14.76
C THR A 5 -14.68 0.66 -13.46
N SER A 6 -13.95 -0.43 -13.22
CA SER A 6 -13.02 -0.49 -12.10
C SER A 6 -11.80 0.41 -12.34
N ILE A 7 -11.10 0.83 -11.29
CA ILE A 7 -9.87 1.62 -11.45
C ILE A 7 -8.84 0.88 -12.31
N THR A 8 -8.71 -0.44 -12.15
CA THR A 8 -7.80 -1.25 -12.97
C THR A 8 -8.20 -1.22 -14.45
N GLN A 9 -9.49 -1.39 -14.76
CA GLN A 9 -10.00 -1.28 -16.14
C GLN A 9 -9.80 0.11 -16.73
N PHE A 10 -9.97 1.16 -15.92
CA PHE A 10 -9.72 2.53 -16.35
C PHE A 10 -8.25 2.73 -16.69
N LEU A 11 -7.32 2.25 -15.85
CA LEU A 11 -5.89 2.32 -16.10
C LEU A 11 -5.50 1.58 -17.39
N ASP A 12 -6.02 0.37 -17.59
CA ASP A 12 -5.76 -0.42 -18.81
C ASP A 12 -6.27 0.26 -20.10
N GLN A 13 -7.33 1.05 -19.99
CA GLN A 13 -7.88 1.81 -21.13
C GLN A 13 -7.11 3.11 -21.40
N GLN A 14 -6.66 3.80 -20.36
CA GLN A 14 -6.07 5.14 -20.49
C GLN A 14 -4.54 5.12 -20.60
N LEU A 15 -3.88 4.09 -20.08
CA LEU A 15 -2.43 3.98 -20.04
C LEU A 15 -1.99 2.79 -20.90
N GLN A 16 -1.85 3.06 -22.20
CA GLN A 16 -1.34 2.10 -23.19
C GLN A 16 -0.01 2.58 -23.79
N GLY A 17 0.97 1.68 -23.91
CA GLY A 17 2.25 1.92 -24.57
C GLY A 17 3.43 1.90 -23.58
N GLU A 18 4.64 1.71 -24.09
CA GLU A 18 5.82 1.25 -23.31
C GLU A 18 6.11 2.06 -22.02
N SER A 19 6.04 3.40 -22.05
CA SER A 19 6.21 4.23 -20.84
C SER A 19 4.96 4.35 -19.96
N ARG A 20 3.78 4.06 -20.51
CA ARG A 20 2.50 4.13 -19.80
C ARG A 20 2.16 2.80 -19.11
N ASP A 21 2.65 1.68 -19.64
CA ASP A 21 2.48 0.35 -19.05
C ASP A 21 3.19 0.28 -17.69
N ALA A 22 4.40 0.84 -17.59
CA ALA A 22 5.13 0.98 -16.33
C ALA A 22 4.33 1.76 -15.29
N LEU A 23 3.78 2.91 -15.66
CA LEU A 23 2.93 3.72 -14.79
C LEU A 23 1.66 2.97 -14.38
N ALA A 24 1.02 2.26 -15.32
CA ALA A 24 -0.17 1.46 -15.03
C ALA A 24 0.12 0.36 -14.00
N LEU A 25 1.28 -0.29 -14.10
CA LEU A 25 1.70 -1.35 -13.17
C LEU A 25 2.06 -0.78 -11.80
N ILE A 26 2.83 0.31 -11.72
CA ILE A 26 3.11 1.00 -10.44
C ILE A 26 1.81 1.41 -9.73
N LEU A 27 0.84 1.98 -10.47
CA LEU A 27 -0.44 2.38 -9.88
C LEU A 27 -1.25 1.17 -9.40
N LYS A 28 -1.18 0.03 -10.10
CA LYS A 28 -1.82 -1.22 -9.66
C LYS A 28 -1.19 -1.75 -8.37
N ASP A 29 0.13 -1.63 -8.19
CA ASP A 29 0.81 -2.00 -6.95
C ASP A 29 0.33 -1.13 -5.78
N VAL A 30 0.22 0.19 -5.98
CA VAL A 30 -0.33 1.11 -4.97
C VAL A 30 -1.77 0.75 -4.60
N ILE A 31 -2.63 0.45 -5.60
CA ILE A 31 -4.01 0.03 -5.35
C ILE A 31 -4.04 -1.27 -4.54
N SER A 32 -3.14 -2.21 -4.83
CA SER A 32 -2.99 -3.47 -4.09
C SER A 32 -2.59 -3.22 -2.63
N ALA A 33 -1.59 -2.35 -2.40
CA ALA A 33 -1.16 -1.94 -1.07
C ALA A 33 -2.30 -1.33 -0.26
N CYS A 34 -3.05 -0.38 -0.84
CA CYS A 34 -4.20 0.24 -0.17
C CYS A 34 -5.27 -0.78 0.26
N LYS A 35 -5.55 -1.79 -0.58
CA LYS A 35 -6.50 -2.86 -0.24
C LYS A 35 -5.98 -3.73 0.91
N LYS A 36 -4.69 -4.09 0.90
CA LYS A 36 -4.06 -4.85 1.99
C LYS A 36 -4.11 -4.07 3.31
N ILE A 37 -3.84 -2.77 3.30
CA ILE A 37 -3.93 -1.90 4.48
C ILE A 37 -5.35 -1.86 5.01
N ALA A 38 -6.36 -1.65 4.15
CA ALA A 38 -7.76 -1.68 4.56
C ALA A 38 -8.14 -3.02 5.21
N MET A 39 -7.70 -4.15 4.64
CA MET A 39 -7.92 -5.47 5.24
C MET A 39 -7.20 -5.63 6.59
N ALA A 40 -6.01 -5.06 6.76
CA ALA A 40 -5.28 -5.08 8.03
C ALA A 40 -5.99 -4.25 9.10
N ILE A 41 -6.51 -3.08 8.72
CA ILE A 41 -7.35 -2.22 9.58
C ILE A 41 -8.59 -2.99 10.04
N ASP A 42 -9.33 -3.60 9.10
CA ASP A 42 -10.55 -4.36 9.43
C ASP A 42 -10.25 -5.54 10.35
N LYS A 43 -9.15 -6.28 10.12
CA LYS A 43 -8.71 -7.38 11.00
C LYS A 43 -8.29 -6.88 12.39
N GLY A 44 -7.59 -5.75 12.46
CA GLY A 44 -7.20 -5.12 13.73
C GLY A 44 -8.41 -4.68 14.56
N ALA A 45 -9.44 -4.17 13.90
CA ALA A 45 -10.71 -3.82 14.52
C ALA A 45 -11.44 -5.06 15.09
N LEU A 46 -11.46 -6.16 14.34
CA LEU A 46 -12.11 -7.42 14.76
C LEU A 46 -11.45 -8.08 15.97
N THR A 47 -10.13 -7.91 16.11
CA THR A 47 -9.35 -8.49 17.22
C THR A 47 -9.32 -7.62 18.46
N GLY A 48 -9.97 -6.45 18.44
CA GLY A 48 -10.00 -5.50 19.56
C GLY A 48 -8.63 -4.88 19.89
N ASN A 49 -7.63 -5.11 19.04
CA ASN A 49 -6.22 -4.86 19.33
C ASN A 49 -5.66 -3.60 18.63
N MET A 50 -6.52 -2.82 18.00
CA MET A 50 -6.08 -1.65 17.24
C MET A 50 -5.48 -0.53 18.11
N GLY A 51 -5.83 -0.52 19.41
CA GLY A 51 -5.25 0.39 20.42
C GLY A 51 -4.08 -0.20 21.23
N SER A 52 -3.78 -1.50 21.10
CA SER A 52 -2.77 -2.20 21.92
C SER A 52 -1.51 -2.60 21.14
N LEU A 53 -1.45 -2.31 19.84
CA LEU A 53 -0.21 -2.35 19.07
C LEU A 53 0.61 -1.05 19.23
N VAL A 54 0.68 -0.59 20.48
CA VAL A 54 1.57 0.48 20.92
C VAL A 54 2.88 -0.21 21.30
N SER A 55 3.82 -0.27 20.35
CA SER A 55 5.20 -0.64 20.67
C SER A 55 5.97 0.66 20.86
N GLU A 56 6.66 0.78 21.99
CA GLU A 56 7.63 1.85 22.20
C GLU A 56 8.86 1.53 21.34
N ASN A 57 9.24 2.40 20.42
CA ASN A 57 10.48 2.22 19.65
C ASN A 57 11.70 2.45 20.57
N VAL A 58 12.91 2.13 20.09
CA VAL A 58 14.18 2.32 20.85
C VAL A 58 14.49 3.78 21.22
N GLN A 59 13.63 4.72 20.82
CA GLN A 59 13.70 6.17 21.07
C GLN A 59 12.58 6.67 22.01
N GLY A 60 11.71 5.78 22.52
CA GLY A 60 10.66 6.16 23.47
C GLY A 60 9.37 6.71 22.83
N GLU A 61 9.20 6.56 21.51
CA GLU A 61 7.99 6.97 20.82
C GLU A 61 6.99 5.82 20.70
N VAL A 62 5.70 6.14 20.82
CA VAL A 62 4.62 5.22 20.49
C VAL A 62 4.60 5.02 18.99
N GLN A 63 5.25 3.96 18.50
CA GLN A 63 5.17 3.58 17.10
C GLN A 63 3.80 2.93 16.89
N LYS A 64 2.93 3.58 16.12
CA LYS A 64 1.62 3.01 15.82
C LYS A 64 1.88 1.84 14.89
N ALA A 65 1.51 0.62 15.27
CA ALA A 65 1.78 -0.51 14.40
C ALA A 65 1.09 -0.44 13.03
N LEU A 66 0.07 0.40 12.85
CA LEU A 66 -0.46 0.66 11.51
C LEU A 66 0.59 1.31 10.61
N ASP A 67 1.43 2.19 11.14
CA ASP A 67 2.48 2.88 10.39
C ASP A 67 3.53 1.86 9.92
N VAL A 68 4.00 0.99 10.82
CA VAL A 68 4.88 -0.16 10.51
C VAL A 68 4.27 -1.10 9.48
N ILE A 69 3.04 -1.56 9.71
CA ILE A 69 2.35 -2.49 8.80
C ILE A 69 2.17 -1.85 7.42
N SER A 70 1.83 -0.56 7.37
CA SER A 70 1.64 0.16 6.11
C SER A 70 2.96 0.30 5.34
N ASN A 71 4.06 0.59 6.05
CA ASN A 71 5.40 0.66 5.48
C ASN A 71 5.79 -0.69 4.85
N ASP A 72 5.67 -1.79 5.59
CA ASP A 72 6.00 -3.13 5.11
C ASP A 72 5.17 -3.50 3.87
N ILE A 73 3.87 -3.21 3.89
CA ILE A 73 2.97 -3.45 2.74
C ILE A 73 3.41 -2.65 1.51
N PHE A 74 3.80 -1.38 1.69
CA PHE A 74 4.25 -0.55 0.57
C PHE A 74 5.62 -0.96 0.03
N ILE A 75 6.55 -1.39 0.90
CA ILE A 75 7.83 -1.99 0.49
C ILE A 75 7.59 -3.23 -0.35
N GLU A 76 6.75 -4.17 0.11
CA GLU A 76 6.41 -5.35 -0.67
C GLU A 76 5.77 -5.00 -2.03
N ALA A 77 4.88 -4.00 -2.05
CA ALA A 77 4.18 -3.58 -3.25
C ALA A 77 5.15 -2.99 -4.29
N GLY A 78 6.06 -2.11 -3.87
CA GLY A 78 7.05 -1.50 -4.75
C GLY A 78 8.01 -2.50 -5.41
N LEU A 79 8.18 -3.68 -4.80
CA LEU A 79 9.01 -4.75 -5.34
C LEU A 79 8.30 -5.63 -6.40
N GLN A 80 6.97 -5.54 -6.56
CA GLN A 80 6.22 -6.49 -7.39
C GLN A 80 6.34 -6.25 -8.88
N SER A 81 6.23 -4.99 -9.34
CA SER A 81 6.21 -4.69 -10.77
C SER A 81 7.60 -4.51 -11.41
N GLY A 82 8.65 -4.36 -10.61
CA GLY A 82 10.03 -4.19 -11.10
C GLY A 82 10.33 -2.84 -11.74
N TYR A 83 9.41 -1.86 -11.67
CA TYR A 83 9.60 -0.51 -12.22
C TYR A 83 10.12 0.52 -11.20
N VAL A 84 10.28 0.11 -9.94
CA VAL A 84 10.76 0.98 -8.86
C VAL A 84 12.22 0.66 -8.56
N ALA A 85 13.12 1.63 -8.80
CA ALA A 85 14.55 1.48 -8.53
C ALA A 85 14.92 1.77 -7.06
N GLY A 86 14.05 2.44 -6.33
CA GLY A 86 14.23 2.79 -4.92
C GLY A 86 12.99 3.50 -4.38
N MET A 87 12.85 3.48 -3.05
CA MET A 87 11.76 4.14 -2.35
C MET A 87 12.30 4.92 -1.16
N VAL A 88 11.56 5.94 -0.77
CA VAL A 88 11.78 6.70 0.46
C VAL A 88 10.52 6.55 1.30
N SER A 89 10.69 6.24 2.58
CA SER A 89 9.60 6.11 3.55
C SER A 89 9.97 6.90 4.79
N GLU A 90 8.99 7.54 5.43
CA GLU A 90 9.18 8.22 6.70
C GLU A 90 9.52 7.25 7.85
N GLU A 91 9.22 5.97 7.67
CA GLU A 91 9.50 4.90 8.64
C GLU A 91 10.87 4.22 8.42
N LEU A 92 11.62 4.63 7.39
CA LEU A 92 12.95 4.10 7.08
C LEU A 92 14.02 5.14 7.43
N ASP A 93 14.44 5.15 8.69
CA ASP A 93 15.59 5.90 9.21
C ASP A 93 16.87 5.05 9.33
#